data_AF-A0A9E3X3I6-F1
#
_entry.id   AF-A0A9E3X3I6-F1
#
_cell.length_a   1.000
_cell.length_b   1.000
_cell.length_c   1.000
_cell.angle_alpha   90.00
_cell.angle_beta   90.00
_cell.angle_gamma   90.00
#
_symmetry.space_group_name_H-M   'P 1'
#
loop_
_entity.id
_entity.type
_entity.pdbx_description
1 polymer ?
#
loop_
_entity_poly.entity_id
_entity_poly.type
_entity_poly.pdbx_seq_one_letter_code
_entity_poly.pdbx_strand_id
1 'polypeptide(L)'
;MNPTDVSLHDLITEIHEFDRKLQALEEKYNLRSEDFFELYETGQLRDEDLDEIDEFGRWAAWYRMRARRIAQYDTLKTAFLTEQTQPNGIVLKPHQALQEAA
;
A
#
# COMPACT_ATOMS: atom_id res chain seq x y z
N MET A 1 -8.22 -22.79 13.23
CA MET A 1 -7.79 -21.45 12.78
C MET A 1 -9.02 -20.57 12.85
N ASN A 2 -9.03 -19.53 13.69
CA ASN A 2 -10.18 -18.62 13.77
C ASN A 2 -10.27 -17.83 12.45
N PRO A 3 -11.47 -17.58 11.91
CA PRO A 3 -11.65 -16.81 10.67
C PRO A 3 -11.26 -15.32 10.77
N THR A 4 -10.67 -14.89 11.89
CA THR A 4 -10.26 -13.51 12.19
C THR A 4 -8.76 -13.30 12.37
N ASP A 5 -7.93 -14.34 12.35
CA ASP A 5 -6.45 -14.18 12.42
C ASP A 5 -5.88 -14.06 11.00
N VAL A 6 -5.81 -12.82 10.52
CA VAL A 6 -5.11 -12.46 9.28
C VAL A 6 -3.60 -12.48 9.55
N SER A 7 -2.84 -13.23 8.75
CA SER A 7 -1.38 -13.28 8.91
C SER A 7 -0.68 -12.09 8.23
N LEU A 8 0.58 -11.83 8.62
CA LEU A 8 1.42 -10.84 7.92
C LEU A 8 1.59 -11.17 6.44
N HIS A 9 1.71 -12.46 6.10
CA HIS A 9 1.80 -12.92 4.71
C HIS A 9 0.56 -12.53 3.91
N ASP A 10 -0.63 -12.73 4.49
CA ASP A 10 -1.90 -12.40 3.82
C ASP A 10 -2.02 -10.89 3.63
N LEU A 11 -1.67 -10.08 4.64
CA LEU A 11 -1.65 -8.62 4.51
C LEU A 11 -0.71 -8.14 3.42
N ILE A 12 0.50 -8.68 3.35
CA ILE A 12 1.48 -8.33 2.31
C ILE A 12 0.91 -8.67 0.92
N THR A 13 0.33 -9.86 0.78
CA THR A 13 -0.27 -10.31 -0.48
C THR A 13 -1.41 -9.38 -0.90
N GLU A 14 -2.33 -9.06 0.01
CA GLU A 14 -3.45 -8.16 -0.25
C GLU A 14 -2.99 -6.73 -0.56
N ILE A 15 -1.98 -6.21 0.14
CA ILE A 15 -1.39 -4.89 -0.17
C ILE A 15 -0.88 -4.86 -1.61
N HIS A 16 -0.13 -5.88 -2.03
CA HIS A 16 0.38 -5.97 -3.39
C HIS A 16 -0.71 -6.16 -4.45
N GLU A 17 -1.81 -6.83 -4.11
CA GLU A 17 -2.98 -6.89 -5.00
C GLU A 17 -3.60 -5.50 -5.21
N PHE A 18 -3.74 -4.71 -4.15
CA PHE A 18 -4.23 -3.34 -4.29
C PHE A 18 -3.22 -2.44 -5.00
N ASP A 19 -1.91 -2.58 -4.75
CA ASP A 19 -0.86 -1.85 -5.46
C ASP A 19 -1.00 -2.01 -6.97
N ARG A 20 -1.14 -3.25 -7.45
CA ARG A 20 -1.28 -3.53 -8.89
C ARG A 20 -2.56 -2.94 -9.49
N LYS A 21 -3.67 -3.00 -8.76
CA LYS A 21 -4.96 -2.43 -9.20
C LYS A 21 -4.90 -0.91 -9.28
N LEU A 22 -4.29 -0.26 -8.28
CA LEU A 22 -4.12 1.18 -8.25
C LEU A 22 -3.15 1.63 -9.34
N GLN A 23 -2.02 0.95 -9.52
CA GLN A 23 -1.04 1.26 -10.57
C GLN A 23 -1.67 1.29 -11.96
N ALA A 24 -2.54 0.32 -12.28
CA ALA A 24 -3.22 0.30 -13.57
C ALA A 24 -4.09 1.55 -13.82
N LEU A 25 -4.71 2.09 -12.77
CA LEU A 25 -5.51 3.32 -12.85
C LEU A 25 -4.62 4.56 -12.89
N GLU A 26 -3.53 4.58 -12.11
CA GLU A 26 -2.56 5.66 -12.14
C GLU A 26 -1.95 5.83 -13.54
N GLU A 27 -1.63 4.72 -14.21
CA GLU A 27 -1.13 4.70 -15.59
C GLU A 27 -2.21 5.13 -16.59
N LYS A 28 -3.46 4.67 -16.42
CA LYS A 28 -4.59 5.02 -17.31
C LYS A 28 -4.91 6.51 -17.29
N TYR A 29 -4.96 7.11 -16.10
CA TYR A 29 -5.37 8.51 -15.90
C TYR A 29 -4.18 9.47 -15.73
N ASN A 30 -2.95 8.95 -15.72
CA ASN A 30 -1.72 9.70 -15.50
C ASN A 30 -1.79 10.59 -14.24
N LEU A 31 -2.27 10.01 -13.14
CA LEU A 31 -2.52 10.68 -11.86
C LEU A 31 -2.21 9.73 -10.71
N ARG A 32 -1.51 10.17 -9.67
CA ARG A 32 -1.24 9.30 -8.51
C ARG A 32 -2.53 9.05 -7.73
N SER A 33 -2.65 7.87 -7.12
CA SER A 33 -3.84 7.51 -6.35
C SER A 33 -4.09 8.44 -5.16
N GLU A 34 -3.04 9.01 -4.59
CA GLU A 34 -3.14 10.00 -3.50
C GLU A 34 -3.82 11.29 -3.98
N ASP A 35 -3.33 11.88 -5.07
CA ASP A 35 -3.90 13.09 -5.68
C ASP A 35 -5.33 12.85 -6.17
N PHE A 36 -5.56 11.69 -6.82
CA PHE A 36 -6.90 11.27 -7.23
C PHE A 36 -7.85 11.22 -6.03
N PHE A 37 -7.42 10.61 -4.92
CA PHE A 37 -8.25 10.42 -3.75
C PHE A 37 -8.58 11.74 -3.06
N GLU A 38 -7.64 12.69 -3.00
CA GLU A 38 -7.91 14.04 -2.50
C GLU A 38 -8.98 14.75 -3.35
N LEU A 39 -8.85 14.71 -4.68
CA LEU A 39 -9.84 15.27 -5.60
C LEU A 39 -11.21 14.58 -5.46
N TYR A 40 -11.21 13.26 -5.27
CA TYR A 40 -12.41 12.46 -5.04
C TYR A 40 -13.13 12.88 -3.76
N GLU A 41 -12.41 13.02 -2.64
CA GLU A 41 -13.00 13.40 -1.35
C GLU A 41 -13.47 14.85 -1.29
N THR A 42 -12.82 15.75 -2.04
CA THR A 42 -13.20 17.16 -2.13
C THR A 42 -14.29 17.44 -3.17
N GLY A 43 -14.69 16.44 -3.96
CA GLY A 43 -15.67 16.61 -5.04
C GLY A 43 -15.16 17.48 -6.19
N GLN A 44 -13.84 17.47 -6.43
CA GLN A 44 -13.16 18.26 -7.46
C GLN A 44 -12.81 17.45 -8.71
N LEU A 45 -13.28 16.21 -8.80
CA LEU A 45 -13.15 15.42 -10.03
C LEU A 45 -13.98 16.03 -11.16
N ARG A 46 -13.49 15.85 -12.38
CA ARG A 46 -14.19 16.30 -13.58
C ARG A 46 -15.29 15.30 -13.92
N ASP A 47 -16.52 15.78 -14.07
CA ASP A 47 -17.70 14.96 -14.40
C ASP A 47 -17.84 14.77 -15.92
N GLU A 48 -16.83 14.17 -16.57
CA GLU A 48 -16.78 14.09 -18.04
C GLU A 48 -17.52 12.86 -18.63
N ASP A 49 -17.52 11.69 -17.96
CA ASP A 49 -18.16 10.45 -18.44
C ASP A 49 -18.75 9.58 -17.30
N LEU A 50 -19.92 8.98 -17.53
CA LEU A 50 -20.60 8.08 -16.58
C LEU A 50 -19.81 6.78 -16.33
N ASP A 51 -19.16 6.23 -17.36
CA ASP A 51 -18.36 4.99 -17.21
C ASP A 51 -17.11 5.25 -16.34
N GLU A 52 -16.62 6.49 -16.31
CA GLU A 52 -15.51 6.91 -15.45
C GLU A 52 -15.92 7.06 -13.98
N ILE A 53 -17.18 7.43 -13.70
CA ILE A 53 -17.68 7.59 -12.32
C ILE A 53 -17.61 6.25 -11.56
N ASP A 54 -18.03 5.16 -12.18
CA ASP A 54 -17.97 3.82 -11.57
C ASP A 54 -16.51 3.41 -11.30
N GLU A 55 -15.60 3.75 -12.20
CA GLU A 55 -14.19 3.46 -12.04
C GLU A 55 -13.55 4.29 -10.93
N PHE A 56 -13.89 5.58 -10.83
CA PHE A 56 -13.46 6.44 -9.73
C PHE A 56 -13.94 5.91 -8.38
N GLY A 57 -15.17 5.41 -8.31
CA GLY A 57 -15.68 4.73 -7.12
C GLY A 57 -14.83 3.52 -6.73
N ARG A 58 -14.46 2.67 -7.70
CA ARG A 58 -13.57 1.52 -7.47
C ARG A 58 -12.17 1.95 -7.05
N TRP A 59 -11.62 2.98 -7.69
CA TRP A 59 -10.31 3.52 -7.35
C TRP A 59 -10.26 3.98 -5.90
N ALA A 60 -11.23 4.81 -5.47
CA ALA A 60 -11.33 5.29 -4.11
C ALA A 60 -11.50 4.14 -3.09
N ALA A 61 -12.30 3.13 -3.45
CA ALA A 61 -12.47 1.95 -2.61
C ALA A 61 -11.16 1.16 -2.44
N TRP A 62 -10.43 0.88 -3.53
CA TRP A 62 -9.15 0.17 -3.46
C TRP A 62 -8.10 0.95 -2.69
N TYR A 63 -8.05 2.28 -2.86
CA TYR A 63 -7.15 3.14 -2.11
C TYR A 63 -7.41 3.04 -0.60
N ARG A 64 -8.67 3.17 -0.17
CA ARG A 64 -9.06 3.02 1.25
C ARG A 64 -8.77 1.62 1.79
N MET A 65 -9.06 0.57 1.01
CA MET A 65 -8.78 -0.82 1.41
C MET A 65 -7.28 -1.06 1.60
N ARG A 66 -6.45 -0.57 0.67
CA ARG A 66 -4.99 -0.62 0.79
C ARG A 66 -4.49 0.09 2.04
N ALA A 67 -4.93 1.33 2.27
CA ALA A 67 -4.56 2.10 3.45
C ALA A 67 -4.91 1.35 4.74
N ARG A 68 -6.10 0.72 4.79
CA ARG A 68 -6.50 -0.14 5.90
C ARG A 68 -5.57 -1.35 6.08
N ARG A 69 -5.16 -2.03 4.99
CA ARG A 69 -4.24 -3.17 5.08
C ARG A 69 -2.85 -2.78 5.55
N ILE A 70 -2.35 -1.63 5.09
CA ILE A 70 -1.07 -1.08 5.57
C ILE A 70 -1.15 -0.78 7.07
N ALA A 71 -2.22 -0.14 7.55
CA ALA A 71 -2.39 0.14 8.98
C ALA A 71 -2.46 -1.16 9.83
N GLN A 72 -3.14 -2.20 9.32
CA GLN A 72 -3.16 -3.51 9.97
C GLN A 72 -1.78 -4.16 9.98
N TYR A 73 -1.07 -4.08 8.85
CA TYR A 73 0.29 -4.60 8.73
C TYR A 73 1.23 -3.90 9.72
N ASP A 74 1.20 -2.58 9.81
CA ASP A 74 2.05 -1.81 10.73
C ASP A 74 1.79 -2.16 12.20
N THR A 75 0.53 -2.43 12.54
CA THR A 75 0.15 -2.89 13.88
C THR A 75 0.78 -4.25 14.21
N LEU A 76 0.67 -5.23 13.30
CA LEU A 76 1.20 -6.58 13.52
C LEU A 76 2.72 -6.67 13.37
N LYS A 77 3.30 -5.87 12.48
CA LYS A 77 4.74 -5.81 12.19
C LYS A 77 5.55 -5.52 13.44
N THR A 78 5.05 -4.65 14.33
CA THR A 78 5.78 -4.27 15.55
C THR A 78 6.07 -5.47 16.45
N ALA A 79 5.10 -6.37 16.63
CA ALA A 79 5.29 -7.61 17.39
C ALA A 79 6.29 -8.54 16.70
N PHE A 80 6.13 -8.74 15.39
CA PHE A 80 7.04 -9.57 14.60
C PHE A 80 8.49 -9.05 14.63
N LEU A 81 8.71 -7.75 14.44
CA LEU A 81 10.04 -7.16 14.47
C LEU A 81 10.72 -7.32 15.84
N THR A 82 9.96 -7.23 16.93
CA THR A 82 10.48 -7.45 18.29
C THR A 82 11.01 -8.89 18.46
N GLU A 83 10.33 -9.88 17.88
CA GLU A 83 10.76 -11.28 17.89
C GLU A 83 12.00 -11.53 17.00
N GLN A 84 12.16 -10.74 15.93
CA GLN A 84 13.31 -10.85 15.02
C GLN A 84 14.55 -10.09 15.52
N THR A 85 14.41 -9.19 16.50
CA THR A 85 15.56 -8.49 17.11
C THR A 85 16.19 -9.32 18.22
N GLN A 86 17.44 -9.74 18.03
CA GLN A 86 18.26 -10.26 19.12
C GLN A 86 19.15 -9.14 19.68
N PRO A 87 19.26 -8.97 21.01
CA PRO A 87 20.15 -7.96 21.61
C PRO A 87 21.64 -8.16 21.24
N ASN A 88 22.02 -9.35 20.78
CA ASN A 88 23.36 -9.68 20.30
C ASN A 88 23.39 -10.08 18.80
N GLY A 89 22.42 -9.63 18.01
CA GLY A 89 22.38 -9.88 16.58
C GLY A 89 23.59 -9.27 15.86
N ILE A 90 24.07 -9.94 14.80
CA ILE A 90 25.12 -9.38 13.94
C ILE A 90 24.57 -8.11 13.30
N VAL A 91 25.17 -6.96 13.62
CA VAL A 91 24.88 -5.69 12.94
C VAL A 91 25.41 -5.82 11.51
N LEU A 92 24.53 -6.15 10.57
CA LEU A 92 24.83 -6.04 9.15
C LEU A 92 24.92 -4.56 8.81
N LYS A 93 26.15 -4.03 8.81
CA LYS A 93 26.42 -2.70 8.25
C LYS A 93 26.23 -2.79 6.73
N PRO A 94 25.53 -1.82 6.10
CA PRO A 94 25.49 -1.72 4.65
C PRO A 94 26.92 -1.81 4.10
N HIS A 95 27.15 -2.74 3.18
CA HIS A 95 28.47 -3.00 2.65
C HIS A 95 28.93 -1.78 1.85
N GLN A 96 29.95 -1.06 2.34
CA GLN A 96 30.42 0.22 1.79
C GLN A 96 30.90 0.13 0.33
N ALA A 97 31.16 -1.06 -0.21
CA ALA A 97 31.65 -1.21 -1.59
C ALA A 97 30.65 -0.77 -2.68
N LEU A 98 29.38 -0.52 -2.34
CA LEU A 98 28.40 0.07 -3.28
C LEU A 98 28.38 1.61 -3.27
N GLN A 99 29.07 2.27 -2.32
CA GLN A 99 29.04 3.74 -2.21
C GLN A 99 30.12 4.45 -3.06
N GLU A 100 31.10 3.71 -3.59
CA GLU A 100 32.21 4.28 -4.37
C GLU A 100 32.02 4.17 -5.89
N ALA A 101 30.83 3.74 -6.36
CA ALA A 101 30.55 3.56 -7.79
C ALA A 101 29.56 4.60 -8.38
N ALA A 102 29.54 5.82 -7.84
CA ALA A 102 28.76 6.95 -8.36
C ALA A 102 29.68 8.06 -8.89
#